data_AF-A0A089NTE4-F1
#
_entry.id   AF-A0A089NTE4-F1
#
_cell.length_a   1.000
_cell.length_b   1.000
_cell.length_c   1.000
_cell.angle_alpha   90.00
_cell.angle_beta   90.00
_cell.angle_gamma   90.00
#
_symmetry.space_group_name_H-M   'P 1'
#
loop_
_entity.id
_entity.type
_entity.pdbx_description
1 polymer ?
#
loop_
_entity_poly.entity_id
_entity_poly.type
_entity_poly.pdbx_seq_one_letter_code
_entity_poly.pdbx_strand_id
1 'polypeptide(L)'
;MSMEAMLREMVSRHAEDAPKAPTFIAQALRDEAAFYARHCPFQVGDLVTPRKGTTYKGAGEAHIVVAIIEDAEHDLSLGGVGSIKHGKRFDMRVLCWEQGAFPPYWVESASFEAWVDPHADVATPATGTDTAAA
;
A
#
# COMPACT_ATOMS: atom_id res chain seq x y z
N MET A 1 8.52 -2.07 28.36
CA MET A 1 9.71 -1.64 27.58
C MET A 1 10.63 -0.85 28.50
N SER A 2 11.95 -1.03 28.39
CA SER A 2 12.91 -0.20 29.14
C SER A 2 13.11 1.16 28.44
N MET A 3 13.54 2.17 29.20
CA MET A 3 13.87 3.50 28.66
C MET A 3 14.93 3.44 27.55
N GLU A 4 15.89 2.53 27.66
CA GLU A 4 16.93 2.32 26.63
C GLU A 4 16.38 1.73 25.33
N ALA A 5 15.43 0.79 25.43
CA ALA A 5 14.77 0.23 24.25
C ALA A 5 13.96 1.31 23.50
N MET A 6 13.25 2.16 24.26
CA MET A 6 12.50 3.29 23.71
C MET A 6 13.42 4.33 23.04
N LEU A 7 14.54 4.71 23.68
CA LEU A 7 15.50 5.65 23.09
C LEU A 7 16.16 5.10 21.82
N ARG A 8 16.50 3.80 21.80
CA ARG A 8 17.07 3.14 20.61
C ARG A 8 16.06 3.11 19.46
N GLU A 9 14.79 2.84 19.75
CA GLU A 9 13.72 2.86 18.75
C GLU A 9 13.48 4.27 18.21
N MET A 10 13.50 5.30 19.06
CA MET A 10 13.37 6.69 18.62
C MET A 10 14.54 7.13 17.72
N VAL A 11 15.77 6.77 18.06
CA VAL A 11 16.96 7.08 17.23
C VAL A 11 16.90 6.34 15.88
N SER A 12 16.44 5.10 15.86
CA SER A 12 16.29 4.32 14.62
C SER A 12 15.27 4.95 13.66
N ARG A 13 14.14 5.46 14.16
CA ARG A 13 13.14 6.16 13.33
C ARG A 13 13.71 7.44 12.72
N HIS A 14 14.50 8.20 13.48
CA HIS A 14 15.15 9.41 12.97
C HIS A 14 16.23 9.15 11.91
N ALA A 15 16.86 7.96 11.90
CA ALA A 15 17.83 7.60 10.87
C ALA A 15 17.18 7.39 9.48
N GLU A 16 15.91 6.97 9.44
CA GLU A 16 15.13 6.85 8.20
C GLU A 16 14.72 8.21 7.61
N ASP A 17 14.65 9.24 8.45
CA ASP A 17 14.32 10.63 8.10
C ASP A 17 15.54 11.47 7.68
N ALA A 18 16.73 10.87 7.55
CA ALA A 18 17.91 11.58 7.09
C ALA A 18 17.64 12.23 5.70
N PRO A 19 18.10 13.47 5.45
CA PRO A 19 17.90 14.14 4.17
C PRO A 19 18.41 13.30 3.01
N LYS A 20 17.51 12.89 2.13
CA LYS A 20 17.85 12.12 0.93
C LYS A 20 18.44 13.05 -0.14
N ALA A 21 19.31 12.50 -0.99
CA ALA A 21 19.87 13.26 -2.10
C ALA A 21 18.74 13.86 -2.97
N PRO A 22 18.84 15.13 -3.42
CA PRO A 22 17.79 15.76 -4.22
C PRO A 22 17.41 14.97 -5.49
N THR A 23 18.37 14.27 -6.10
CA THR A 23 18.13 13.40 -7.26
C THR A 23 17.25 12.20 -6.93
N PHE A 24 17.43 11.60 -5.76
CA PHE A 24 16.57 10.52 -5.26
C PHE A 24 15.14 11.03 -5.07
N ILE A 25 14.98 12.20 -4.44
CA ILE A 25 13.66 12.81 -4.22
C ILE A 25 12.97 13.10 -5.56
N ALA A 26 13.68 13.71 -6.51
CA ALA A 26 13.14 14.02 -7.82
C ALA A 26 12.69 12.77 -8.59
N GLN A 27 13.44 11.67 -8.51
CA GLN A 27 13.05 10.42 -9.14
C GLN A 27 11.83 9.80 -8.45
N ALA A 28 11.83 9.72 -7.11
CA ALA A 28 10.71 9.18 -6.34
C ALA A 28 9.40 9.96 -6.62
N LEU A 29 9.47 11.29 -6.74
CA LEU A 29 8.31 12.12 -7.10
C LEU A 29 7.78 11.81 -8.50
N ARG A 30 8.66 11.55 -9.49
CA ARG A 30 8.24 11.17 -10.85
C ARG A 30 7.61 9.79 -10.86
N ASP A 31 8.19 8.84 -10.12
CA ASP A 31 7.67 7.48 -10.03
C ASP A 31 6.28 7.47 -9.39
N GLU A 32 6.09 8.23 -8.31
CA GLU A 32 4.80 8.36 -7.63
C GLU A 32 3.76 9.07 -8.53
N ALA A 33 4.14 10.15 -9.21
CA ALA A 33 3.26 10.83 -10.17
C ALA A 33 2.85 9.90 -11.32
N ALA A 34 3.79 9.10 -11.84
CA ALA A 34 3.53 8.12 -12.89
C ALA A 34 2.64 6.97 -12.39
N PHE A 35 2.76 6.56 -11.12
CA PHE A 35 1.87 5.57 -10.52
C PHE A 35 0.45 6.12 -10.35
N TYR A 36 0.34 7.34 -9.83
CA TYR A 36 -0.93 8.03 -9.64
C TYR A 36 -1.66 8.28 -10.97
N ALA A 37 -0.94 8.47 -12.08
CA ALA A 37 -1.56 8.65 -13.40
C ALA A 37 -2.18 7.37 -13.98
N ARG A 38 -1.89 6.17 -13.43
CA ARG A 38 -2.42 4.90 -13.94
C ARG A 38 -3.88 4.68 -13.49
N HIS A 39 -4.62 3.93 -14.29
CA HIS A 39 -5.88 3.31 -13.86
C HIS A 39 -5.62 2.31 -12.72
N CYS A 40 -6.68 1.96 -11.97
CA CYS A 40 -6.60 0.99 -10.89
C CYS A 40 -5.98 -0.34 -11.39
N PRO A 41 -4.82 -0.77 -10.85
CA PRO A 41 -4.11 -1.95 -11.35
C PRO A 41 -4.63 -3.27 -10.76
N PHE A 42 -5.65 -3.21 -9.91
CA PHE A 42 -6.20 -4.35 -9.18
C PHE A 42 -7.53 -4.80 -9.76
N GLN A 43 -8.01 -5.96 -9.32
CA GLN A 43 -9.30 -6.55 -9.64
C GLN A 43 -10.09 -6.88 -8.36
N VAL A 44 -11.41 -7.00 -8.48
CA VAL A 44 -12.25 -7.48 -7.37
C VAL A 44 -11.81 -8.88 -6.97
N GLY A 45 -11.58 -9.08 -5.67
CA GLY A 45 -11.04 -10.32 -5.10
C GLY A 45 -9.54 -10.28 -4.81
N ASP A 46 -8.78 -9.32 -5.35
CA ASP A 46 -7.36 -9.19 -5.06
C ASP A 46 -7.12 -8.88 -3.58
N LEU A 47 -6.07 -9.49 -3.02
CA LEU A 47 -5.54 -9.12 -1.71
C LEU A 47 -4.50 -8.02 -1.88
N VAL A 48 -4.73 -6.92 -1.18
CA VAL A 48 -3.91 -5.71 -1.24
C VAL A 48 -3.57 -5.22 0.15
N THR A 49 -2.57 -4.36 0.25
CA THR A 49 -2.18 -3.69 1.49
C THR A 49 -1.86 -2.23 1.19
N PRO A 50 -2.13 -1.29 2.11
CA PRO A 50 -1.58 0.04 2.06
C PRO A 50 -0.06 0.02 1.89
N ARG A 51 0.46 0.79 0.95
CA ARG A 51 1.89 1.02 0.78
C ARG A 51 2.44 1.76 2.00
N LYS A 52 3.66 1.43 2.38
CA LYS A 52 4.39 2.17 3.42
C LYS A 52 4.53 3.65 3.02
N GLY A 53 4.37 4.54 4.00
CA GLY A 53 4.48 5.99 3.80
C GLY A 53 3.23 6.67 3.25
N THR A 54 2.14 5.94 3.02
CA THR A 54 0.84 6.53 2.67
C THR A 54 0.08 6.98 3.93
N THR A 55 -1.05 7.65 3.72
CA THR A 55 -1.91 8.14 4.82
C THR A 55 -2.89 7.08 5.35
N TYR A 56 -2.96 5.92 4.71
CA TYR A 56 -3.79 4.80 5.13
C TYR A 56 -3.07 4.00 6.22
N LYS A 57 -3.83 3.59 7.24
CA LYS A 57 -3.34 2.70 8.30
C LYS A 57 -3.43 1.24 7.86
N GLY A 58 -2.69 0.36 8.54
CA GLY A 58 -2.71 -1.08 8.24
C GLY A 58 -1.73 -1.52 7.16
N ALA A 59 -0.61 -0.79 6.97
CA ALA A 59 0.43 -1.24 6.05
C ALA A 59 1.01 -2.59 6.51
N GLY A 60 0.94 -3.59 5.62
CA GLY A 60 1.27 -5.00 5.88
C GLY A 60 0.05 -5.87 6.19
N GLU A 61 -1.11 -5.29 6.50
CA GLU A 61 -2.34 -6.02 6.80
C GLU A 61 -3.16 -6.27 5.54
N ALA A 62 -3.75 -7.46 5.45
CA ALA A 62 -4.54 -7.85 4.28
C ALA A 62 -5.85 -7.06 4.20
N HIS A 63 -6.08 -6.47 3.03
CA HIS A 63 -7.35 -5.90 2.60
C HIS A 63 -7.81 -6.68 1.35
N ILE A 64 -9.11 -6.85 1.15
CA ILE A 64 -9.65 -7.46 -0.07
C ILE A 64 -10.41 -6.42 -0.89
N VAL A 65 -10.16 -6.40 -2.20
CA VAL A 65 -10.86 -5.51 -3.13
C VAL A 65 -12.28 -6.02 -3.38
N VAL A 66 -13.28 -5.17 -3.18
CA VAL A 66 -14.71 -5.54 -3.33
C VAL A 66 -15.45 -4.74 -4.39
N ALA A 67 -14.90 -3.61 -4.84
CA ALA A 67 -15.44 -2.85 -5.98
C ALA A 67 -14.34 -1.99 -6.63
N ILE A 68 -14.51 -1.68 -7.90
CA ILE A 68 -13.65 -0.77 -8.68
C ILE A 68 -14.55 0.21 -9.42
N ILE A 69 -14.14 1.48 -9.47
CA ILE A 69 -14.77 2.50 -10.30
C ILE A 69 -13.86 2.70 -11.52
N GLU A 70 -14.37 2.41 -12.71
CA GLU A 70 -13.59 2.54 -13.96
C GLU A 70 -13.21 4.00 -14.22
N ASP A 71 -14.18 4.91 -14.05
CA ASP A 71 -14.02 6.36 -14.14
C ASP A 71 -13.86 6.96 -12.75
N ALA A 72 -12.61 7.02 -12.29
CA ALA A 72 -12.29 7.44 -10.93
C ALA A 72 -12.91 8.79 -10.53
N GLU A 73 -13.64 8.80 -9.42
CA GLU A 73 -14.31 9.99 -8.91
C GLU A 73 -13.35 10.82 -8.05
N HIS A 74 -13.37 12.13 -8.26
CA HIS A 74 -12.61 13.08 -7.42
C HIS A 74 -13.57 13.82 -6.52
N ASP A 75 -13.44 13.63 -5.20
CA ASP A 75 -14.29 14.33 -4.23
C ASP A 75 -13.65 15.67 -3.83
N LEU A 76 -14.13 16.74 -4.45
CA LEU A 76 -13.72 18.11 -4.13
C LEU A 76 -14.42 18.67 -2.89
N SER A 77 -15.39 17.97 -2.30
CA SER A 77 -16.11 18.41 -1.11
C SER A 77 -15.38 18.06 0.19
N LEU A 78 -14.44 17.11 0.14
CA LEU A 78 -13.70 16.65 1.31
C LEU A 78 -12.49 17.53 1.60
N GLY A 79 -12.38 18.03 2.84
CA GLY A 79 -11.24 18.83 3.27
C GLY A 79 -11.17 20.21 2.60
N GLY A 80 -10.30 21.07 3.14
CA GLY A 80 -10.01 22.38 2.55
C GLY A 80 -9.00 22.28 1.41
N VAL A 81 -8.99 23.28 0.53
CA VAL A 81 -7.96 23.43 -0.52
C VAL A 81 -6.56 23.33 0.10
N GLY A 82 -5.70 22.51 -0.51
CA GLY A 82 -4.35 22.22 0.01
C GLY A 82 -4.29 21.08 1.05
N SER A 83 -5.42 20.54 1.47
CA SER A 83 -5.47 19.31 2.27
C SER A 83 -5.24 18.08 1.39
N ILE A 84 -4.56 17.07 1.93
CA ILE A 84 -4.44 15.74 1.31
C ILE A 84 -5.79 15.04 1.08
N LYS A 85 -6.87 15.51 1.72
CA LYS A 85 -8.22 14.95 1.54
C LYS A 85 -8.98 15.56 0.37
N HIS A 86 -8.55 16.72 -0.10
CA HIS A 86 -9.25 17.50 -1.12
C HIS A 86 -8.89 17.02 -2.52
N GLY A 87 -9.91 16.61 -3.29
CA GLY A 87 -9.70 16.06 -4.63
C GLY A 87 -9.04 14.69 -4.64
N LYS A 88 -9.19 13.91 -3.56
CA LYS A 88 -8.79 12.50 -3.55
C LYS A 88 -9.49 11.73 -4.66
N ARG A 89 -8.76 10.81 -5.29
CA ARG A 89 -9.24 9.98 -6.40
C ARG A 89 -9.71 8.62 -5.92
N PHE A 90 -11.00 8.47 -5.65
CA PHE A 90 -11.55 7.17 -5.26
C PHE A 90 -11.81 6.32 -6.50
N ASP A 91 -11.11 5.20 -6.60
CA ASP A 91 -11.19 4.26 -7.73
C ASP A 91 -11.35 2.80 -7.28
N MET A 92 -11.27 2.52 -5.98
CA MET A 92 -11.34 1.17 -5.44
C MET A 92 -12.01 1.15 -4.06
N ARG A 93 -12.78 0.09 -3.78
CA ARG A 93 -13.35 -0.21 -2.46
C ARG A 93 -12.73 -1.47 -1.88
N VAL A 94 -12.35 -1.41 -0.61
CA VAL A 94 -11.75 -2.55 0.10
C VAL A 94 -12.50 -2.89 1.39
N LEU A 95 -12.42 -4.15 1.81
CA LEU A 95 -12.71 -4.58 3.19
C LEU A 95 -11.40 -4.89 3.90
N CYS A 96 -11.32 -4.58 5.19
CA CYS A 96 -10.23 -5.01 6.06
C CYS A 96 -10.74 -5.42 7.43
N TRP A 97 -9.96 -6.23 8.14
CA TRP A 97 -10.27 -6.58 9.51
C TRP A 97 -9.91 -5.44 10.44
N GLU A 98 -10.91 -4.80 11.03
CA GLU A 98 -10.70 -3.73 12.00
C GLU A 98 -11.71 -3.88 13.15
N GLN A 99 -11.21 -3.90 14.39
CA GLN A 99 -12.02 -3.92 15.61
C GLN A 99 -13.13 -5.01 15.65
N GLY A 100 -12.86 -6.19 15.11
CA GLY A 100 -13.82 -7.30 15.13
C GLY A 100 -14.82 -7.31 13.98
N ALA A 101 -14.68 -6.42 13.00
CA ALA A 101 -15.57 -6.30 11.86
C ALA A 101 -14.80 -6.16 10.54
N PHE A 102 -15.54 -6.18 9.43
CA PHE A 102 -15.03 -5.92 8.07
C PHE A 102 -15.65 -4.63 7.50
N PRO A 103 -15.25 -3.43 7.97
CA PRO A 103 -15.76 -2.18 7.41
C PRO A 103 -15.31 -1.99 5.94
N PRO A 104 -16.20 -1.45 5.09
CA PRO A 104 -15.85 -1.12 3.71
C PRO A 104 -15.35 0.33 3.57
N TYR A 105 -14.21 0.52 2.90
CA TYR A 105 -13.61 1.83 2.64
C TYR A 105 -13.42 2.09 1.15
N TRP A 106 -13.84 3.27 0.68
CA TRP A 106 -13.40 3.80 -0.61
C TRP A 106 -12.00 4.39 -0.45
N VAL A 107 -11.09 4.00 -1.34
CA VAL A 107 -9.67 4.30 -1.26
C VAL A 107 -9.12 4.64 -2.64
N GLU A 108 -7.89 5.18 -2.62
CA GLU A 108 -7.11 5.47 -3.83
C GLU A 108 -6.19 4.28 -4.08
N SER A 109 -6.38 3.55 -5.17
CA SER A 109 -5.58 2.36 -5.52
C SER A 109 -4.09 2.68 -5.59
N ALA A 110 -3.73 3.93 -5.92
CA ALA A 110 -2.36 4.42 -5.95
C ALA A 110 -1.63 4.27 -4.59
N SER A 111 -2.38 4.22 -3.49
CA SER A 111 -1.85 4.04 -2.14
C SER A 111 -1.73 2.57 -1.70
N PHE A 112 -2.03 1.61 -2.57
CA PHE A 112 -2.02 0.19 -2.26
C PHE A 112 -1.01 -0.57 -3.13
N GLU A 113 -0.55 -1.70 -2.62
CA GLU A 113 0.28 -2.69 -3.32
C GLU A 113 -0.30 -4.10 -3.08
N ALA A 114 0.09 -5.07 -3.91
CA ALA A 114 -0.34 -6.45 -3.72
C ALA A 114 0.11 -6.97 -2.34
N TRP A 115 -0.79 -7.60 -1.61
CA TRP A 115 -0.46 -8.18 -0.31
C TRP A 115 0.28 -9.49 -0.51
N VAL A 116 1.40 -9.64 0.19
CA VAL A 116 2.19 -10.87 0.26
C VAL A 116 2.02 -11.43 1.66
N ASP A 117 1.57 -12.69 1.75
CA ASP A 117 1.39 -13.37 3.03
C ASP A 117 2.74 -13.47 3.76
N PRO A 118 2.91 -12.80 4.92
CA PRO A 118 4.16 -12.87 5.67
C PRO A 118 4.39 -14.25 6.30
N HIS A 119 3.38 -15.12 6.32
CA HIS A 119 3.42 -16.48 6.85
C HIS A 119 3.36 -17.56 5.77
N ALA A 120 3.28 -17.19 4.49
CA ALA A 120 3.44 -18.17 3.43
C ALA A 120 4.88 -18.69 3.50
N ASP A 121 5.03 -19.96 3.87
CA ASP A 121 6.29 -20.67 3.67
C ASP A 121 6.70 -20.45 2.21
N VAL A 122 7.91 -19.91 1.99
CA VAL A 122 8.45 -19.73 0.65
C VAL A 122 8.45 -21.12 0.01
N ALA A 123 7.46 -21.39 -0.83
CA ALA A 123 7.34 -22.67 -1.49
C ALA A 123 8.62 -22.87 -2.29
N THR A 124 9.46 -23.81 -1.83
CA THR A 124 10.67 -24.23 -2.53
C THR A 124 10.26 -24.53 -3.98
N PRO A 125 10.85 -23.88 -4.99
CA PRO A 125 10.49 -24.17 -6.36
C PRO A 125 10.72 -25.66 -6.58
N ALA A 126 9.66 -26.38 -6.97
CA ALA A 126 9.75 -27.79 -7.28
C ALA A 126 10.71 -27.94 -8.45
N THR A 127 11.95 -28.35 -8.16
CA THR A 127 12.93 -28.74 -9.16
C THR A 127 12.37 -29.97 -9.86
N GLY A 128 11.70 -29.75 -10.99
CA GLY A 128 11.22 -30.82 -11.85
C GLY A 128 12.41 -31.66 -12.31
N THR A 129 12.54 -32.86 -11.76
CA THR A 129 13.33 -33.92 -12.36
C THR A 129 12.56 -34.43 -13.56
N ASP A 130 12.88 -33.85 -14.72
CA ASP A 130 12.49 -34.40 -16.01
C ASP A 130 13.35 -35.65 -16.27
N THR A 131 12.90 -36.80 -15.77
CA THR A 131 13.47 -38.10 -16.13
C THR A 131 12.72 -38.58 -17.37
N ALA A 132 13.25 -38.22 -18.54
CA ALA A 132 12.87 -38.84 -19.79
C ALA A 132 13.25 -40.33 -19.75
N ALA A 133 12.24 -41.19 -19.69
CA ALA A 133 12.38 -42.62 -19.84
C ALA A 133 12.24 -43.00 -21.32
N ALA A 134 13.31 -43.63 -21.82
CA ALA A 134 13.44 -44.64 -22.89
C ALA A 134 12.64 -44.49 -24.20
#